data_AF-A0A928CMS8-F1
#
_entry.id   AF-A0A928CMS8-F1
#
_cell.length_a   1.000
_cell.length_b   1.000
_cell.length_c   1.000
_cell.angle_alpha   90.00
_cell.angle_beta   90.00
_cell.angle_gamma   90.00
#
_symmetry.space_group_name_H-M   'P 1'
#
loop_
_entity.id
_entity.type
_entity.pdbx_description
1 polymer ?
#
loop_
_entity_poly.entity_id
_entity_poly.type
_entity_poly.pdbx_seq_one_letter_code
_entity_poly.pdbx_strand_id
1 'polypeptide(L)'
;MQSMICPICGGKLDLVQPENVAWCECANLHGQAVTLPGMRTLCASSKFANMLWQKAYNQTQENPSKLCPSCRRPMKSVPLELNGSEVLELDVCCRCQLVWFDSDELDKLPKEVPVTTPDAELPQQARTIMALHQVQEQSRGVVSGYDDEPENPWQYLAGIMGFPIEQNMPALRNTPYITWLLVLICLTVFGFTFSNPEAAAANWGFIPEQWMRKGGFTLLSSVFIHADLWHLLGNMYFLLIFGDNVEDFIGKKRYLLLIVLSELFSTLLYIIFARNGAVPCVGASGFISGVIALYAVLFPQVRIVFCSRYFCTFHWWGMPAWVLFTIWIIMQSVLAVLSAKVSNVAYTAHIGGALLGLLAGFIIRRQQKKQFSASAKNPPAAG
;
A
#
# COMPACT_ATOMS: atom_id res chain seq x y z
N MET A 1 32.69 -7.85 -7.10
CA MET A 1 32.33 -8.49 -5.81
C MET A 1 33.40 -8.14 -4.79
N GLN A 2 33.04 -7.42 -3.73
CA GLN A 2 33.96 -7.11 -2.64
C GLN A 2 34.25 -8.39 -1.86
N SER A 3 35.51 -8.77 -1.72
CA SER A 3 35.91 -9.93 -0.92
C SER A 3 35.57 -9.69 0.55
N MET A 4 34.78 -10.58 1.16
CA MET A 4 34.48 -10.52 2.59
C MET A 4 35.71 -10.89 3.41
N ILE A 5 35.91 -10.19 4.52
CA ILE A 5 37.12 -10.28 5.36
C ILE A 5 36.71 -10.75 6.76
N CYS A 6 37.42 -11.72 7.32
CA CYS A 6 37.19 -12.20 8.69
C CYS A 6 37.40 -11.05 9.70
N PRO A 7 36.46 -10.83 10.66
CA PRO A 7 36.59 -9.78 11.67
C PRO A 7 37.79 -9.97 12.61
N ILE A 8 38.23 -11.22 12.77
CA ILE A 8 39.21 -11.62 13.78
C ILE A 8 40.62 -11.71 13.19
N CYS A 9 40.81 -12.48 12.11
CA CYS A 9 42.14 -12.69 11.53
C CYS A 9 42.45 -11.80 10.32
N GLY A 10 41.48 -11.04 9.79
CA GLY A 10 41.67 -10.23 8.58
C GLY A 10 41.89 -11.04 7.28
N GLY A 11 41.72 -12.37 7.33
CA GLY A 11 41.81 -13.26 6.17
C GLY A 11 40.58 -13.17 5.27
N LYS A 12 40.68 -13.67 4.04
CA LYS A 12 39.52 -13.80 3.14
C LYS A 12 38.59 -14.89 3.65
N LEU A 13 37.29 -14.65 3.55
CA LEU A 13 36.28 -15.68 3.82
C LEU A 13 35.96 -16.44 2.52
N ASP A 14 35.91 -17.77 2.63
CA ASP A 14 35.54 -18.65 1.53
C ASP A 14 34.02 -18.84 1.52
N LEU A 15 33.42 -18.73 0.33
CA LEU A 15 31.99 -18.89 0.16
C LEU A 15 31.65 -20.39 0.05
N VAL A 16 30.84 -20.88 0.97
CA VAL A 16 30.34 -22.25 1.02
C VAL A 16 28.87 -22.22 0.62
N GLN A 17 28.52 -22.88 -0.50
CA GLN A 17 27.16 -22.95 -1.05
C GLN A 17 26.67 -24.40 -1.15
N PRO A 18 26.13 -24.99 -0.07
CA PRO A 18 25.25 -26.14 -0.20
C PRO A 18 23.89 -25.73 -0.75
N GLU A 19 23.16 -26.72 -1.27
CA GLU A 19 22.02 -26.63 -2.21
C GLU A 19 20.92 -25.58 -1.90
N ASN A 20 20.83 -25.04 -0.68
CA ASN A 20 19.79 -24.06 -0.28
C ASN A 20 20.26 -22.81 0.49
N VAL A 21 21.50 -22.73 1.00
CA VAL A 21 21.96 -21.56 1.78
C VAL A 21 23.45 -21.30 1.56
N ALA A 22 23.79 -20.04 1.26
CA ALA A 22 25.17 -19.60 1.21
C ALA A 22 25.63 -19.05 2.56
N TRP A 23 26.74 -19.54 3.09
CA TRP A 23 27.47 -18.92 4.20
C TRP A 23 28.94 -18.73 3.84
N CYS A 24 29.64 -17.89 4.58
CA CYS A 24 31.08 -17.70 4.39
C CYS A 24 31.82 -18.22 5.61
N GLU A 25 32.90 -18.97 5.38
CA GLU A 25 33.69 -19.57 6.45
C GLU A 25 35.11 -19.01 6.43
N CYS A 26 35.68 -18.84 7.63
CA CYS A 26 37.08 -18.49 7.80
C CYS A 26 37.93 -19.76 7.88
N ALA A 27 38.79 -20.00 6.88
CA ALA A 27 39.67 -21.16 6.84
C ALA A 27 40.67 -21.26 8.02
N ASN A 28 40.96 -20.15 8.71
CA ASN A 28 41.95 -20.12 9.80
C ASN A 28 41.36 -20.26 11.21
N LEU A 29 40.15 -19.74 11.43
CA LEU A 29 39.54 -19.62 12.76
C LEU A 29 38.17 -20.30 12.85
N HIS A 30 37.71 -20.95 11.78
CA HIS A 30 36.41 -21.64 11.70
C HIS A 30 35.18 -20.78 12.03
N GLY A 31 35.34 -19.45 12.02
CA GLY A 31 34.22 -18.52 12.19
C GLY A 31 33.36 -18.46 10.93
N GLN A 32 32.04 -18.32 11.11
CA GLN A 32 31.08 -18.37 10.03
C GLN A 32 30.24 -17.09 9.96
N ALA A 33 30.03 -16.60 8.74
CA ALA A 33 29.19 -15.46 8.44
C ALA A 33 27.94 -15.93 7.69
N VAL A 34 26.77 -15.73 8.30
CA VAL A 34 25.48 -16.12 7.72
C VAL A 34 24.59 -14.88 7.63
N THR A 35 23.87 -14.73 6.53
CA THR A 35 22.86 -13.67 6.42
C THR A 35 21.62 -14.03 7.24
N LEU A 36 20.87 -13.03 7.71
CA LEU A 36 19.63 -13.26 8.46
C LEU A 36 18.62 -14.13 7.68
N PRO A 37 18.44 -13.98 6.34
CA PRO A 37 17.66 -14.93 5.54
C PRO A 37 18.24 -16.35 5.53
N GLY A 38 19.57 -16.51 5.42
CA GLY A 38 20.24 -17.81 5.51
C GLY A 38 20.02 -18.47 6.88
N MET A 39 20.03 -17.68 7.96
CA MET A 39 19.83 -18.16 9.32
C MET A 39 18.41 -18.70 9.58
N ARG A 40 17.39 -18.11 8.93
CA ARG A 40 16.01 -18.63 8.93
C ARG A 40 15.89 -20.02 8.31
N THR A 41 16.86 -20.37 7.45
CA THR A 41 16.87 -21.64 6.73
C THR A 41 17.75 -22.68 7.42
N LEU A 42 18.85 -22.26 8.06
CA LEU A 42 19.85 -23.17 8.63
C LEU A 42 19.53 -23.70 10.03
N CYS A 43 19.15 -22.84 10.98
CA CYS A 43 19.27 -23.23 12.39
C CYS A 43 18.10 -22.86 13.29
N ALA A 44 17.12 -22.06 12.85
CA ALA A 44 16.07 -21.64 13.78
C ALA A 44 14.77 -21.25 13.11
N SER A 45 13.66 -21.56 13.78
CA SER A 45 12.32 -21.07 13.40
C SER A 45 12.37 -19.57 13.07
N SER A 46 11.54 -19.12 12.13
CA SER A 46 11.42 -17.71 11.75
C SER A 46 11.25 -16.77 12.97
N LYS A 47 10.64 -17.28 14.05
CA LYS A 47 10.51 -16.60 15.35
C LYS A 47 11.84 -16.27 16.00
N PHE A 48 12.80 -17.19 16.03
CA PHE A 48 14.11 -16.97 16.64
C PHE A 48 14.93 -15.93 15.85
N ALA A 49 14.93 -16.03 14.52
CA ALA A 49 15.63 -15.05 13.69
C ALA A 49 15.06 -13.64 13.85
N ASN A 50 13.74 -13.53 13.97
CA ASN A 50 13.08 -12.26 14.22
C ASN A 50 13.38 -11.73 15.63
N MET A 51 13.39 -12.60 16.65
CA MET A 51 13.77 -12.23 18.02
C MET A 51 15.22 -11.71 18.09
N LEU A 52 16.17 -12.43 17.48
CA LEU A 52 17.58 -12.02 17.43
C LEU A 52 17.72 -10.64 16.77
N TRP A 53 17.04 -10.44 15.65
CA TRP A 53 17.06 -9.18 14.92
C TRP A 53 16.47 -8.02 15.73
N GLN A 54 15.34 -8.24 16.41
CA GLN A 54 14.73 -7.21 17.27
C GLN A 54 15.64 -6.83 18.44
N LYS A 55 16.28 -7.82 19.08
CA LYS A 55 17.26 -7.55 20.15
C LYS A 55 18.46 -6.76 19.61
N ALA A 56 19.04 -7.16 18.47
CA ALA A 56 20.15 -6.45 17.84
C ALA A 56 19.79 -5.00 17.47
N TYR A 57 18.59 -4.78 16.93
CA TYR A 57 18.16 -3.45 16.52
C TYR A 57 18.01 -2.51 17.71
N ASN A 58 17.41 -2.99 18.81
CA ASN A 58 17.18 -2.21 20.02
C ASN A 58 18.43 -2.04 20.90
N GLN A 59 19.48 -2.82 20.68
CA GLN A 59 20.76 -2.71 21.38
C GLN A 59 21.47 -1.40 20.96
N THR A 60 21.82 -0.54 21.92
CA THR A 60 22.56 0.70 21.67
C THR A 60 24.08 0.54 21.77
N GLN A 61 24.54 -0.51 22.44
CA GLN A 61 25.96 -0.82 22.58
C GLN A 61 26.46 -1.55 21.33
N GLU A 62 27.41 -0.93 20.65
CA GLU A 62 28.17 -1.53 19.55
C GLU A 62 29.45 -2.15 20.11
N ASN A 63 29.87 -3.28 19.53
CA ASN A 63 31.13 -3.93 19.85
C ASN A 63 32.22 -3.45 18.87
N PRO A 64 33.11 -2.53 19.29
CA PRO A 64 34.17 -2.01 18.43
C PRO A 64 35.24 -3.04 18.08
N SER A 65 35.31 -4.16 18.81
CA SER A 65 36.32 -5.21 18.58
C SER A 65 36.00 -6.11 17.38
N LYS A 66 34.73 -6.20 16.96
CA LYS A 66 34.29 -7.06 15.85
C LYS A 66 33.63 -6.24 14.74
N LEU A 67 34.31 -6.15 13.61
CA LEU A 67 33.83 -5.42 12.43
C LEU A 67 33.10 -6.33 11.45
N CYS A 68 32.01 -5.83 10.86
CA CYS A 68 31.25 -6.58 9.87
C CYS A 68 32.14 -6.98 8.66
N PRO A 69 32.17 -8.27 8.27
CA PRO A 69 32.92 -8.78 7.13
C PRO A 69 32.62 -8.10 5.79
N SER A 70 31.41 -7.54 5.66
CA SER A 70 30.94 -6.88 4.44
C SER A 70 31.16 -5.36 4.48
N CYS A 71 30.68 -4.67 5.53
CA CYS A 71 30.70 -3.21 5.57
C CYS A 71 31.73 -2.57 6.52
N ARG A 72 32.50 -3.38 7.26
CA ARG A 72 33.50 -2.95 8.26
C ARG A 72 33.00 -1.97 9.33
N ARG A 73 31.69 -1.94 9.59
CA ARG A 73 31.12 -1.25 10.75
C ARG A 73 31.15 -2.16 11.98
N PRO A 74 31.26 -1.60 13.20
CA PRO A 74 31.16 -2.39 14.42
C PRO A 74 29.82 -3.14 14.47
N MET A 75 29.88 -4.40 14.89
CA MET A 75 28.70 -5.25 15.06
C MET A 75 28.11 -5.04 16.45
N LYS A 76 26.85 -5.45 16.65
CA LYS A 76 26.21 -5.41 17.96
C LYS A 76 26.17 -6.80 18.56
N SER A 77 26.70 -6.97 19.76
CA SER A 77 26.69 -8.25 20.48
C SER A 77 25.36 -8.40 21.22
N VAL A 78 24.66 -9.50 20.94
CA VAL A 78 23.34 -9.80 21.49
C VAL A 78 23.44 -11.03 22.39
N PRO A 79 23.22 -10.87 23.71
CA PRO A 79 23.15 -12.01 24.61
C PRO A 79 21.84 -12.78 24.43
N LEU A 80 21.97 -14.09 24.27
CA LEU A 80 20.89 -15.06 24.18
C LEU A 80 20.97 -16.02 25.36
N GLU A 81 19.91 -16.08 26.15
CA GLU A 81 19.76 -17.10 27.19
C GLU A 81 19.23 -18.39 26.56
N LEU A 82 20.05 -19.44 26.58
CA LEU A 82 19.70 -20.78 26.12
C LEU A 82 19.47 -21.68 27.33
N ASN A 83 18.32 -22.38 27.34
CA ASN A 83 17.94 -23.41 28.32
C ASN A 83 18.28 -23.09 29.80
N GLY A 84 18.08 -21.84 30.21
CA GLY A 84 18.08 -21.44 31.61
C GLY A 84 19.44 -21.32 32.31
N SER A 85 20.59 -21.48 31.64
CA SER A 85 21.90 -21.30 32.30
C SER A 85 23.09 -20.91 31.40
N GLU A 86 23.00 -21.00 30.07
CA GLU A 86 24.09 -20.59 29.17
C GLU A 86 23.72 -19.31 28.40
N VAL A 87 24.58 -18.30 28.48
CA VAL A 87 24.45 -17.06 27.70
C VAL A 87 25.35 -17.17 26.47
N LEU A 88 24.74 -17.26 25.29
CA LEU A 88 25.43 -17.21 24.00
C LEU A 88 25.39 -15.77 23.49
N GLU A 89 26.54 -15.16 23.21
CA GLU A 89 26.61 -13.82 22.64
C GLU A 89 26.79 -13.89 21.13
N LEU A 90 25.82 -13.41 20.36
CA LEU A 90 25.91 -13.39 18.89
C LEU A 90 26.16 -11.98 18.36
N ASP A 91 27.04 -11.86 17.38
CA ASP A 91 27.36 -10.57 16.76
C ASP A 91 26.56 -10.32 15.49
N VAL A 92 25.81 -9.21 15.48
CA VAL A 92 24.89 -8.88 14.40
C VAL A 92 25.19 -7.52 13.79
N CYS A 93 25.29 -7.47 12.46
CA CYS A 93 25.36 -6.23 11.71
C CYS A 93 23.96 -5.78 11.24
N CYS A 94 23.42 -4.73 11.86
CA CYS A 94 22.11 -4.17 11.48
C CYS A 94 22.06 -3.59 10.05
N ARG A 95 23.21 -3.29 9.44
CA ARG A 95 23.26 -2.71 8.08
C ARG A 95 23.26 -3.79 6.99
N CYS A 96 24.05 -4.84 7.18
CA CYS A 96 24.21 -5.93 6.21
C CYS A 96 23.31 -7.13 6.49
N GLN A 97 22.52 -7.08 7.56
CA GLN A 97 21.73 -8.20 8.06
C GLN A 97 22.57 -9.49 8.18
N LEU A 98 23.80 -9.34 8.67
CA LEU A 98 24.77 -10.43 8.75
C LEU A 98 24.98 -10.79 10.22
N VAL A 99 24.97 -12.09 10.52
CA VAL A 99 25.30 -12.66 11.82
C VAL A 99 26.64 -13.34 11.71
N TRP A 100 27.54 -13.02 12.64
CA TRP A 100 28.82 -13.67 12.78
C TRP A 100 28.76 -14.67 13.92
N PHE A 101 29.25 -15.87 13.66
CA PHE A 101 29.39 -16.97 14.62
C PHE A 101 30.87 -17.23 14.85
N ASP A 102 31.31 -17.18 16.10
CA ASP A 102 32.61 -17.70 16.50
C ASP A 102 32.62 -19.24 16.48
N SER A 103 33.81 -19.83 16.64
CA SER A 103 33.98 -21.29 16.69
C SER A 103 33.04 -21.90 17.74
N ASP A 104 32.28 -22.92 17.33
CA ASP A 104 31.31 -23.68 18.14
C ASP A 104 30.01 -22.93 18.53
N GLU A 105 29.78 -21.69 18.10
CA GLU A 105 28.53 -20.96 18.42
C GLU A 105 27.34 -21.44 17.61
N LEU A 106 27.56 -21.77 16.32
CA LEU A 106 26.49 -22.24 15.44
C LEU A 106 25.92 -23.59 15.94
N ASP A 107 26.78 -24.47 16.47
CA ASP A 107 26.39 -25.79 16.95
C ASP A 107 25.63 -25.77 18.29
N LYS A 108 25.79 -24.69 19.07
CA LYS A 108 25.07 -24.46 20.33
C LYS A 108 23.66 -23.92 20.14
N LEU A 109 23.30 -23.53 18.91
CA LEU A 109 21.94 -23.05 18.65
C LEU A 109 20.92 -24.19 18.83
N PRO A 110 19.73 -23.87 19.37
CA PRO A 110 18.69 -24.86 19.56
C PRO A 110 18.21 -25.37 18.20
N LYS A 111 18.63 -26.59 17.85
CA LYS A 111 18.10 -27.35 16.71
C LYS A 111 16.71 -27.81 17.14
N GLU A 112 15.71 -27.02 16.76
CA GLU A 112 14.29 -27.10 17.14
C GLU A 112 13.96 -26.58 18.56
N VAL A 113 13.10 -25.56 18.61
CA VAL A 113 12.43 -25.15 19.84
C VAL A 113 11.21 -26.08 20.00
N PRO A 114 10.99 -26.70 21.18
CA PRO A 114 9.77 -27.45 21.42
C PRO A 114 8.56 -26.57 21.15
N VAL A 115 7.64 -27.03 20.31
CA VAL A 115 6.34 -26.41 20.12
C VAL A 115 5.63 -26.44 21.46
N THR A 116 5.60 -25.32 22.18
CA THR A 116 4.65 -25.16 23.26
C THR A 116 3.26 -25.15 22.63
N THR A 117 2.51 -26.23 22.89
CA THR A 117 1.11 -26.37 22.52
C THR A 117 0.32 -25.17 23.00
N PRO A 118 -0.52 -24.54 22.15
CA PRO A 118 -1.24 -23.33 22.50
C PRO A 118 -2.53 -23.68 23.27
N ASP A 119 -2.44 -24.28 24.46
CA ASP A 119 -3.62 -24.59 25.28
C ASP A 119 -3.36 -24.41 26.79
N ALA A 120 -2.70 -23.32 27.17
CA ALA A 120 -2.89 -22.74 28.50
C ALA A 120 -3.82 -21.55 28.31
N GLU A 121 -5.08 -21.68 28.74
CA GLU A 121 -6.05 -20.59 28.70
C GLU A 121 -5.47 -19.36 29.41
N LEU A 122 -5.00 -18.40 28.61
CA LEU A 122 -4.48 -17.13 29.12
C LEU A 122 -5.55 -16.50 30.02
N PRO A 123 -5.19 -16.08 31.25
CA PRO A 123 -6.08 -15.32 32.12
C PRO A 123 -6.67 -14.13 31.35
N GLN A 124 -7.94 -13.81 31.57
CA GLN A 124 -8.66 -12.83 30.76
C GLN A 124 -8.02 -11.44 30.74
N GLN A 125 -7.26 -11.10 31.79
CA GLN A 125 -6.44 -9.89 31.86
C GLN A 125 -5.28 -9.92 30.84
N ALA A 126 -4.60 -11.06 30.69
CA ALA A 126 -3.52 -11.22 29.71
C ALA A 126 -4.04 -11.17 28.27
N ARG A 127 -5.23 -11.72 27.98
CA ARG A 127 -5.88 -11.58 26.66
C ARG A 127 -6.23 -10.12 26.35
N THR A 128 -6.74 -9.39 27.34
CA THR A 128 -7.08 -7.97 27.19
C THR A 128 -5.82 -7.12 26.98
N ILE A 129 -4.75 -7.39 27.73
CA ILE A 129 -3.45 -6.71 27.56
C ILE A 129 -2.85 -7.05 26.21
N MET A 130 -2.86 -8.31 25.78
CA MET A 130 -2.37 -8.71 24.46
C MET A 130 -3.20 -8.07 23.34
N ALA A 131 -4.53 -8.05 23.44
CA ALA A 131 -5.40 -7.39 22.48
C ALA A 131 -5.16 -5.87 22.42
N LEU A 132 -4.98 -5.22 23.58
CA LEU A 132 -4.62 -3.80 23.64
C LEU A 132 -3.24 -3.54 23.05
N HIS A 133 -2.24 -4.37 23.37
CA HIS A 133 -0.88 -4.24 22.83
C HIS A 133 -0.87 -4.51 21.33
N GLN A 134 -1.68 -5.43 20.83
CA GLN A 134 -1.81 -5.76 19.41
C GLN A 134 -2.54 -4.66 18.64
N VAL A 135 -3.58 -4.04 19.22
CA VAL A 135 -4.20 -2.82 18.67
C VAL A 135 -3.23 -1.64 18.71
N GLN A 136 -2.44 -1.53 19.78
CA GLN A 136 -1.45 -0.47 19.94
C GLN A 136 -0.26 -0.66 19.01
N GLU A 137 0.17 -1.90 18.74
CA GLU A 137 1.15 -2.26 17.72
C GLU A 137 0.60 -2.13 16.31
N GLN A 138 -0.68 -2.43 16.05
CA GLN A 138 -1.31 -2.08 14.78
C GLN A 138 -1.37 -0.56 14.58
N SER A 139 -1.55 0.21 15.66
CA SER A 139 -1.50 1.68 15.60
C SER A 139 -0.07 2.24 15.48
N ARG A 140 0.93 1.57 16.08
CA ARG A 140 2.36 1.95 16.05
C ARG A 140 3.09 1.43 14.80
N GLY A 141 2.65 0.30 14.25
CA GLY A 141 3.15 -0.35 13.03
C GLY A 141 2.88 0.46 11.77
N VAL A 142 2.13 1.57 11.89
CA VAL A 142 2.00 2.59 10.84
C VAL A 142 3.30 3.43 10.72
N VAL A 143 4.25 3.36 11.66
CA VAL A 143 5.43 4.25 11.69
C VAL A 143 6.79 3.52 11.63
N SER A 144 6.84 2.18 11.54
CA SER A 144 8.11 1.43 11.56
C SER A 144 8.43 0.73 10.24
N GLY A 145 9.35 1.30 9.47
CA GLY A 145 10.25 0.64 8.51
C GLY A 145 9.59 -0.29 7.48
N TYR A 146 9.09 0.27 6.38
CA TYR A 146 8.59 -0.49 5.23
C TYR A 146 9.63 -0.51 4.12
N ASP A 147 9.94 -1.71 3.61
CA ASP A 147 10.33 -1.83 2.21
C ASP A 147 9.08 -1.42 1.41
N ASP A 148 9.05 -0.17 0.91
CA ASP A 148 7.97 0.35 0.05
C ASP A 148 7.97 -0.36 -1.33
N GLU A 149 8.67 -1.49 -1.47
CA GLU A 149 8.79 -2.25 -2.71
C GLU A 149 7.54 -3.11 -2.95
N PRO A 150 7.01 -3.18 -4.19
CA PRO A 150 5.82 -3.96 -4.47
C PRO A 150 6.05 -5.47 -4.35
N GLU A 151 5.05 -6.21 -3.86
CA GLU A 151 5.13 -7.66 -3.72
C GLU A 151 4.90 -8.39 -5.06
N ASN A 152 4.09 -7.81 -5.96
CA ASN A 152 3.67 -8.48 -7.20
C ASN A 152 4.36 -7.91 -8.45
N PRO A 153 4.78 -8.74 -9.42
CA PRO A 153 5.47 -8.29 -10.63
C PRO A 153 4.71 -7.25 -11.47
N TRP A 154 3.39 -7.34 -11.56
CA TRP A 154 2.58 -6.38 -12.32
C TRP A 154 2.60 -4.97 -11.68
N GLN A 155 2.79 -4.88 -10.36
CA GLN A 155 2.87 -3.61 -9.65
C GLN A 155 4.14 -2.86 -10.01
N TYR A 156 5.25 -3.55 -10.30
CA TYR A 156 6.46 -2.91 -10.81
C TYR A 156 6.19 -2.17 -12.11
N LEU A 157 5.47 -2.79 -13.06
CA LEU A 157 5.11 -2.15 -14.32
C LEU A 157 4.26 -0.89 -14.08
N ALA A 158 3.23 -1.00 -13.23
CA ALA A 158 2.38 0.14 -12.89
C ALA A 158 3.19 1.28 -12.26
N GLY A 159 4.06 0.97 -11.30
CA GLY A 159 4.90 1.95 -10.63
C GLY A 159 5.91 2.61 -11.57
N ILE A 160 6.58 1.83 -12.44
CA ILE A 160 7.51 2.36 -13.47
C ILE A 160 6.80 3.34 -14.41
N MET A 161 5.53 3.07 -14.72
CA MET A 161 4.67 3.95 -15.52
C MET A 161 4.15 5.16 -14.73
N GLY A 162 4.51 5.29 -13.44
CA GLY A 162 4.13 6.39 -12.57
C GLY A 162 2.74 6.25 -11.92
N PHE A 163 2.10 5.09 -12.04
CA PHE A 163 0.79 4.86 -11.45
C PHE A 163 0.85 4.52 -9.96
N PRO A 164 -0.14 4.98 -9.16
CA PRO A 164 -0.21 4.68 -7.74
C PRO A 164 -0.53 3.20 -7.50
N ILE A 165 0.18 2.56 -6.59
CA ILE A 165 -0.07 1.17 -6.17
C ILE A 165 -0.58 1.17 -4.74
N GLU A 166 -1.65 0.44 -4.48
CA GLU A 166 -2.10 0.21 -3.10
C GLU A 166 -1.28 -0.89 -2.42
N GLN A 167 -0.91 -0.63 -1.16
CA GLN A 167 -0.26 -1.62 -0.29
C GLN A 167 -1.00 -1.74 1.03
N ASN A 168 -0.97 -2.94 1.61
CA ASN A 168 -1.58 -3.28 2.90
C ASN A 168 -3.11 -3.13 2.92
N MET A 169 -3.77 -3.37 1.78
CA MET A 169 -5.22 -3.39 1.69
C MET A 169 -5.76 -4.79 2.05
N PRO A 170 -6.72 -4.93 2.97
CA PRO A 170 -7.33 -6.23 3.29
C PRO A 170 -7.99 -6.89 2.08
N ALA A 171 -7.88 -8.20 1.92
CA ALA A 171 -8.54 -8.91 0.82
C ALA A 171 -10.05 -8.63 0.74
N LEU A 172 -10.55 -8.50 -0.48
CA LEU A 172 -11.98 -8.27 -0.78
C LEU A 172 -12.84 -9.37 -0.18
N ARG A 173 -13.93 -8.98 0.49
CA ARG A 173 -14.89 -9.94 1.07
C ARG A 173 -15.95 -10.38 0.07
N ASN A 174 -16.34 -9.47 -0.83
CA ASN A 174 -17.32 -9.69 -1.87
C ASN A 174 -16.72 -9.38 -3.23
N THR A 175 -17.20 -10.06 -4.26
CA THR A 175 -16.79 -9.80 -5.65
C THR A 175 -17.39 -8.49 -6.16
N PRO A 176 -16.58 -7.55 -6.70
CA PRO A 176 -16.98 -6.20 -7.09
C PRO A 176 -17.59 -6.17 -8.50
N TYR A 177 -18.82 -6.68 -8.61
CA TYR A 177 -19.49 -6.84 -9.91
C TYR A 177 -19.77 -5.51 -10.60
N ILE A 178 -20.09 -4.44 -9.85
CA ILE A 178 -20.43 -3.15 -10.47
C ILE A 178 -19.16 -2.52 -11.05
N THR A 179 -18.05 -2.54 -10.33
CA THR A 179 -16.75 -2.07 -10.82
C THR A 179 -16.37 -2.79 -12.12
N TRP A 180 -16.42 -4.13 -12.13
CA TRP A 180 -16.09 -4.91 -13.33
C TRP A 180 -17.05 -4.67 -14.49
N LEU A 181 -18.35 -4.54 -14.22
CA LEU A 181 -19.35 -4.24 -15.23
C LEU A 181 -19.10 -2.87 -15.87
N LEU A 182 -18.78 -1.84 -15.07
CA LEU A 182 -18.46 -0.51 -15.58
C LEU A 182 -17.21 -0.53 -16.46
N VAL A 183 -16.17 -1.25 -16.03
CA VAL A 183 -14.96 -1.42 -16.84
C VAL A 183 -15.29 -2.08 -18.18
N LEU A 184 -16.06 -3.18 -18.16
CA LEU A 184 -16.48 -3.88 -19.37
C LEU A 184 -17.28 -2.97 -20.31
N ILE A 185 -18.23 -2.18 -19.78
CA ILE A 185 -19.03 -1.23 -20.58
C ILE A 185 -18.11 -0.17 -21.21
N CYS A 186 -17.22 0.45 -20.43
CA CYS A 186 -16.28 1.46 -20.95
C CYS A 186 -15.37 0.89 -22.04
N LEU A 187 -14.81 -0.30 -21.84
CA LEU A 187 -13.99 -0.99 -22.85
C LEU A 187 -14.79 -1.28 -24.13
N THR A 188 -16.02 -1.76 -23.97
CA THR A 188 -16.91 -2.08 -25.11
C THR A 188 -17.26 -0.82 -25.90
N VAL A 189 -17.69 0.24 -25.21
CA VAL A 189 -18.03 1.53 -25.85
C VAL A 189 -16.80 2.10 -26.55
N PHE A 190 -15.63 2.10 -25.91
CA PHE A 190 -14.41 2.56 -26.53
C PHE A 190 -14.02 1.74 -27.76
N GLY A 191 -14.19 0.41 -27.72
CA GLY A 191 -13.95 -0.46 -28.88
C GLY A 191 -14.80 -0.08 -30.11
N PHE A 192 -16.01 0.45 -29.91
CA PHE A 192 -16.84 0.97 -31.00
C PHE A 192 -16.48 2.39 -31.43
N THR A 193 -15.96 3.23 -30.52
CA THR A 193 -15.71 4.65 -30.79
C THR A 193 -14.24 4.98 -31.12
N PHE A 194 -13.29 4.06 -30.90
CA PHE A 194 -11.84 4.36 -31.03
C PHE A 194 -11.42 4.84 -32.42
N SER A 195 -12.15 4.45 -33.46
CA SER A 195 -11.85 4.85 -34.84
C SER A 195 -12.17 6.31 -35.12
N ASN A 196 -13.10 6.90 -34.37
CA ASN A 196 -13.48 8.31 -34.47
C ASN A 196 -13.95 8.87 -33.11
N PRO A 197 -13.02 9.05 -32.15
CA PRO A 197 -13.37 9.47 -30.79
C PRO A 197 -13.89 10.92 -30.75
N GLU A 198 -13.44 11.78 -31.67
CA GLU A 198 -13.93 13.16 -31.78
C GLU A 198 -15.41 13.21 -32.15
N ALA A 199 -15.84 12.42 -33.15
CA ALA A 199 -17.26 12.35 -33.51
C ALA A 199 -18.11 11.73 -32.39
N ALA A 200 -17.56 10.75 -31.66
CA ALA A 200 -18.25 10.17 -30.51
C ALA A 200 -18.42 11.21 -29.37
N ALA A 201 -17.36 11.96 -29.04
CA ALA A 201 -17.41 13.04 -28.06
C ALA A 201 -18.36 14.16 -28.50
N ALA A 202 -18.31 14.57 -29.76
CA ALA A 202 -19.20 15.60 -30.31
C ALA A 202 -20.68 15.19 -30.18
N ASN A 203 -21.01 13.92 -30.44
CA ASN A 203 -22.40 13.44 -30.41
C ASN A 203 -22.92 13.07 -29.01
N TRP A 204 -22.08 12.45 -28.18
CA TRP A 204 -22.47 11.79 -26.92
C TRP A 204 -21.82 12.38 -25.68
N GLY A 205 -20.83 13.27 -25.83
CA GLY A 205 -20.24 14.00 -24.71
C GLY A 205 -21.19 15.03 -24.10
N PHE A 206 -20.85 15.50 -22.90
CA PHE A 206 -21.60 16.50 -22.17
C PHE A 206 -21.13 17.91 -22.56
N ILE A 207 -22.03 18.77 -23.05
CA ILE A 207 -21.70 20.17 -23.36
C ILE A 207 -22.44 21.07 -22.36
N PRO A 208 -21.73 21.86 -21.51
CA PRO A 208 -22.35 22.71 -20.49
C PRO A 208 -23.42 23.67 -21.02
N GLU A 209 -23.15 24.32 -22.15
CA GLU A 209 -24.11 25.26 -22.77
C GLU A 209 -25.39 24.56 -23.27
N GLN A 210 -25.29 23.28 -23.59
CA GLN A 210 -26.37 22.46 -24.12
C GLN A 210 -26.70 21.31 -23.17
N TRP A 211 -26.76 21.58 -21.87
CA TRP A 211 -26.91 20.54 -20.84
C TRP A 211 -28.18 19.67 -21.03
N MET A 212 -29.21 20.18 -21.72
CA MET A 212 -30.43 19.45 -22.08
C MET A 212 -30.37 18.71 -23.43
N ARG A 213 -29.22 18.67 -24.10
CA ARG A 213 -29.04 18.00 -25.39
C ARG A 213 -29.46 16.53 -25.29
N LYS A 214 -30.18 16.04 -26.31
CA LYS A 214 -30.79 14.70 -26.32
C LYS A 214 -31.63 14.42 -25.05
N GLY A 215 -32.35 15.43 -24.55
CA GLY A 215 -33.18 15.31 -23.34
C GLY A 215 -32.37 15.17 -22.05
N GLY A 216 -31.11 15.60 -22.03
CA GLY A 216 -30.20 15.46 -20.88
C GLY A 216 -29.46 14.12 -20.85
N PHE A 217 -29.69 13.22 -21.80
CA PHE A 217 -29.02 11.91 -21.86
C PHE A 217 -27.49 12.01 -21.96
N THR A 218 -26.97 13.13 -22.45
CA THR A 218 -25.52 13.38 -22.51
C THR A 218 -24.86 13.53 -21.15
N LEU A 219 -25.61 13.76 -20.06
CA LEU A 219 -25.09 13.70 -18.69
C LEU A 219 -24.64 12.29 -18.29
N LEU A 220 -25.30 11.27 -18.83
CA LEU A 220 -25.02 9.86 -18.51
C LEU A 220 -24.12 9.21 -19.57
N SER A 221 -24.36 9.51 -20.85
CA SER A 221 -23.57 8.91 -21.93
C SER A 221 -22.13 9.43 -22.00
N SER A 222 -21.87 10.68 -21.57
CA SER A 222 -20.51 11.24 -21.52
C SER A 222 -19.54 10.42 -20.69
N VAL A 223 -20.04 9.77 -19.64
CA VAL A 223 -19.30 8.93 -18.69
C VAL A 223 -18.54 7.79 -19.39
N PHE A 224 -19.12 7.24 -20.46
CA PHE A 224 -18.60 6.07 -21.15
C PHE A 224 -17.73 6.41 -22.37
N ILE A 225 -17.79 7.65 -22.84
CA ILE A 225 -16.96 8.13 -23.96
C ILE A 225 -15.59 8.53 -23.43
N HIS A 226 -14.53 8.17 -24.15
CA HIS A 226 -13.16 8.54 -23.81
C HIS A 226 -12.47 9.15 -25.03
N ALA A 227 -11.66 10.18 -24.80
CA ALA A 227 -11.01 10.95 -25.87
C ALA A 227 -9.92 10.15 -26.60
N ASP A 228 -9.24 9.27 -25.88
CA ASP A 228 -8.13 8.47 -26.37
C ASP A 228 -7.89 7.25 -25.46
N LEU A 229 -6.96 6.38 -25.88
CA LEU A 229 -6.63 5.15 -25.16
C LEU A 229 -6.03 5.43 -23.77
N TRP A 230 -5.20 6.45 -23.62
CA TRP A 230 -4.56 6.78 -22.34
C TRP A 230 -5.57 7.33 -21.35
N HIS A 231 -6.52 8.13 -21.81
CA HIS A 231 -7.64 8.60 -21.00
C HIS A 231 -8.49 7.42 -20.49
N LEU A 232 -8.80 6.44 -21.35
CA LEU A 232 -9.49 5.22 -20.92
C LEU A 232 -8.68 4.42 -19.91
N LEU A 233 -7.41 4.12 -20.24
CA LEU A 233 -6.55 3.32 -19.37
C LEU A 233 -6.38 3.95 -17.99
N GLY A 234 -6.20 5.27 -17.93
CA GLY A 234 -6.16 6.01 -16.67
C GLY A 234 -7.45 5.83 -15.87
N ASN A 235 -8.61 6.09 -16.47
CA ASN A 235 -9.90 5.93 -15.77
C ASN A 235 -10.12 4.49 -15.29
N MET A 236 -9.84 3.49 -16.12
CA MET A 236 -10.02 2.09 -15.73
C MET A 236 -9.05 1.68 -14.63
N TYR A 237 -7.80 2.16 -14.69
CA TYR A 237 -6.81 1.92 -13.63
C TYR A 237 -7.29 2.46 -12.28
N PHE A 238 -7.66 3.74 -12.21
CA PHE A 238 -8.16 4.34 -10.97
C PHE A 238 -9.47 3.69 -10.50
N LEU A 239 -10.37 3.32 -11.41
CA LEU A 239 -11.60 2.63 -11.05
C LEU A 239 -11.32 1.24 -10.47
N LEU A 240 -10.34 0.51 -11.01
CA LEU A 240 -9.99 -0.83 -10.52
C LEU A 240 -9.22 -0.80 -9.20
N ILE A 241 -8.34 0.19 -8.97
CA ILE A 241 -7.57 0.30 -7.71
C ILE A 241 -8.43 0.77 -6.54
N PHE A 242 -9.43 1.62 -6.79
CA PHE A 242 -10.20 2.24 -5.70
C PHE A 242 -11.66 1.76 -5.64
N GLY A 243 -12.23 1.33 -6.77
CA GLY A 243 -13.65 1.06 -6.90
C GLY A 243 -14.11 -0.22 -6.25
N ASP A 244 -13.33 -1.30 -6.37
CA ASP A 244 -13.63 -2.59 -5.76
C ASP A 244 -13.67 -2.52 -4.23
N ASN A 245 -12.70 -1.85 -3.62
CA ASN A 245 -12.60 -1.67 -2.17
C ASN A 245 -13.78 -0.85 -1.62
N VAL A 246 -14.19 0.17 -2.37
CA VAL A 246 -15.37 0.95 -2.02
C VAL A 246 -16.64 0.12 -2.20
N GLU A 247 -16.81 -0.60 -3.32
CA GLU A 247 -17.97 -1.45 -3.58
C GLU A 247 -18.13 -2.52 -2.49
N ASP A 248 -17.04 -3.17 -2.08
CA ASP A 248 -17.03 -4.18 -1.03
C ASP A 248 -17.48 -3.61 0.32
N PHE A 249 -17.01 -2.40 0.64
CA PHE A 249 -17.29 -1.77 1.93
C PHE A 249 -18.72 -1.26 2.08
N ILE A 250 -19.25 -0.55 1.08
CA ILE A 250 -20.60 0.07 1.17
C ILE A 250 -21.70 -0.79 0.54
N GLY A 251 -21.32 -1.81 -0.24
CA GLY A 251 -22.21 -2.69 -0.98
C GLY A 251 -22.72 -2.08 -2.30
N LYS A 252 -23.03 -2.97 -3.25
CA LYS A 252 -23.40 -2.66 -4.65
C LYS A 252 -24.44 -1.54 -4.82
N LYS A 253 -25.52 -1.57 -4.04
CA LYS A 253 -26.62 -0.58 -4.16
C LYS A 253 -26.17 0.83 -3.79
N ARG A 254 -25.41 0.97 -2.69
CA ARG A 254 -24.90 2.27 -2.25
C ARG A 254 -23.77 2.75 -3.16
N TYR A 255 -22.99 1.82 -3.71
CA TYR A 255 -21.96 2.13 -4.69
C TYR A 255 -22.54 2.67 -6.00
N LEU A 256 -23.60 2.06 -6.54
CA LEU A 256 -24.33 2.61 -7.69
C LEU A 256 -24.89 4.01 -7.41
N LEU A 257 -25.48 4.21 -6.23
CA LEU A 257 -25.98 5.53 -5.83
C LEU A 257 -24.86 6.56 -5.74
N LEU A 258 -23.71 6.18 -5.17
CA LEU A 258 -22.52 7.03 -5.10
C LEU A 258 -22.07 7.45 -6.50
N ILE A 259 -21.94 6.50 -7.43
CA ILE A 259 -21.51 6.77 -8.81
C ILE A 259 -22.45 7.78 -9.49
N VAL A 260 -23.76 7.50 -9.47
CA VAL A 260 -24.74 8.36 -10.13
C VAL A 260 -24.74 9.76 -9.53
N LEU A 261 -24.79 9.88 -8.20
CA LEU A 261 -24.79 11.18 -7.57
C LEU A 261 -23.46 11.92 -7.77
N SER A 262 -22.32 11.23 -7.76
CA SER A 262 -21.01 11.85 -7.95
C SER A 262 -20.90 12.43 -9.36
N GLU A 263 -21.44 11.74 -10.36
CA GLU A 263 -21.50 12.27 -11.73
C GLU A 263 -22.42 13.50 -11.84
N LEU A 264 -23.59 13.47 -11.20
CA LEU A 264 -24.50 14.61 -11.18
C LEU A 264 -23.87 15.84 -10.50
N PHE A 265 -23.16 15.65 -9.39
CA PHE A 265 -22.43 16.74 -8.73
C PHE A 265 -21.23 17.21 -9.54
N SER A 266 -20.54 16.28 -10.21
CA SER A 266 -19.43 16.58 -11.12
C SER A 266 -19.88 17.50 -12.26
N THR A 267 -20.92 17.10 -12.98
CA THR A 267 -21.50 17.87 -14.08
C THR A 267 -22.10 19.20 -13.60
N LEU A 268 -22.79 19.22 -12.46
CA LEU A 268 -23.32 20.45 -11.87
C LEU A 268 -22.21 21.47 -11.60
N LEU A 269 -21.12 21.05 -10.94
CA LEU A 269 -20.00 21.95 -10.65
C LEU A 269 -19.31 22.39 -11.93
N TYR A 270 -19.19 21.49 -12.92
CA TYR A 270 -18.67 21.85 -14.23
C TYR A 270 -19.52 22.92 -14.92
N ILE A 271 -20.85 22.80 -14.95
CA ILE A 271 -21.77 23.80 -15.52
C ILE A 271 -21.59 25.18 -14.85
N ILE A 272 -21.50 25.21 -13.52
CA ILE A 272 -21.40 26.47 -12.76
C ILE A 272 -20.13 27.24 -13.10
N PHE A 273 -19.01 26.55 -13.28
CA PHE A 273 -17.69 27.18 -13.41
C PHE A 273 -17.14 27.21 -14.85
N ALA A 274 -17.56 26.32 -15.74
CA ALA A 274 -17.08 26.23 -17.13
C ALA A 274 -17.79 27.21 -18.08
N ARG A 275 -18.10 28.43 -17.63
CA ARG A 275 -18.88 29.45 -18.37
C ARG A 275 -18.47 29.49 -19.86
N ASN A 276 -19.44 29.19 -20.72
CA ASN A 276 -19.36 29.26 -22.19
C ASN A 276 -18.46 28.24 -22.89
N GLY A 277 -18.31 27.02 -22.33
CA GLY A 277 -17.59 25.94 -22.99
C GLY A 277 -18.44 25.19 -24.03
N ALA A 278 -18.15 25.37 -25.31
CA ALA A 278 -18.71 24.55 -26.40
C ALA A 278 -18.02 23.18 -26.55
N VAL A 279 -16.94 22.94 -25.78
CA VAL A 279 -16.14 21.70 -25.87
C VAL A 279 -16.86 20.57 -25.13
N PRO A 280 -17.09 19.41 -25.78
CA PRO A 280 -17.67 18.25 -25.13
C PRO A 280 -16.76 17.70 -24.02
N CYS A 281 -17.30 17.59 -22.81
CA CYS A 281 -16.70 16.89 -21.69
C CYS A 281 -17.07 15.41 -21.77
N VAL A 282 -16.06 14.54 -21.63
CA VAL A 282 -16.19 13.08 -21.73
C VAL A 282 -15.32 12.42 -20.67
N GLY A 283 -15.68 11.19 -20.31
CA GLY A 283 -14.90 10.33 -19.43
C GLY A 283 -15.56 10.07 -18.08
N ALA A 284 -15.13 8.98 -17.46
CA ALA A 284 -15.61 8.51 -16.16
C ALA A 284 -14.99 9.25 -14.96
N SER A 285 -14.03 10.13 -15.20
CA SER A 285 -13.20 10.74 -14.15
C SER A 285 -13.98 11.55 -13.12
N GLY A 286 -15.15 12.08 -13.48
CA GLY A 286 -16.07 12.78 -12.60
C GLY A 286 -16.51 11.91 -11.41
N PHE A 287 -17.25 10.83 -11.67
CA PHE A 287 -17.65 9.93 -10.60
C PHE A 287 -16.47 9.18 -9.94
N ILE A 288 -15.42 8.83 -10.71
CA ILE A 288 -14.21 8.18 -10.15
C ILE A 288 -13.58 9.08 -9.09
N SER A 289 -13.56 10.39 -9.28
CA SER A 289 -13.10 11.35 -8.25
C SER A 289 -13.89 11.23 -6.95
N GLY A 290 -15.19 10.96 -7.03
CA GLY A 290 -16.04 10.67 -5.87
C GLY A 290 -15.71 9.34 -5.20
N VAL A 291 -15.41 8.31 -5.98
CA VAL A 291 -14.95 7.00 -5.47
C VAL A 291 -13.61 7.17 -4.73
N ILE A 292 -12.63 7.85 -5.32
CA ILE A 292 -11.32 8.12 -4.71
C ILE A 292 -11.47 8.93 -3.42
N ALA A 293 -12.31 9.96 -3.43
CA ALA A 293 -12.56 10.78 -2.24
C ALA A 293 -13.19 9.97 -1.10
N LEU A 294 -14.17 9.12 -1.41
CA LEU A 294 -14.74 8.21 -0.42
C LEU A 294 -13.69 7.21 0.07
N TYR A 295 -12.91 6.62 -0.83
CA TYR A 295 -11.82 5.71 -0.50
C TYR A 295 -10.84 6.32 0.50
N ALA A 296 -10.37 7.55 0.26
CA ALA A 296 -9.47 8.27 1.16
C ALA A 296 -10.07 8.51 2.56
N VAL A 297 -11.39 8.65 2.65
CA VAL A 297 -12.11 8.75 3.93
C VAL A 297 -12.32 7.38 4.59
N LEU A 298 -12.57 6.32 3.84
CA LEU A 298 -12.79 5.00 4.43
C LEU A 298 -11.47 4.35 4.88
N PHE A 299 -10.41 4.54 4.09
CA PHE A 299 -9.13 3.86 4.23
C PHE A 299 -7.97 4.87 4.34
N PRO A 300 -8.00 5.81 5.31
CA PRO A 300 -7.06 6.93 5.35
C PRO A 300 -5.60 6.47 5.45
N GLN A 301 -5.32 5.43 6.22
CA GLN A 301 -3.96 4.95 6.52
C GLN A 301 -3.46 3.91 5.52
N VAL A 302 -4.26 3.50 4.52
CA VAL A 302 -3.76 2.63 3.46
C VAL A 302 -2.68 3.39 2.69
N ARG A 303 -1.54 2.73 2.47
CA ARG A 303 -0.39 3.36 1.82
C ARG A 303 -0.54 3.22 0.31
N ILE A 304 -0.37 4.36 -0.36
CA ILE A 304 -0.29 4.44 -1.81
C ILE A 304 1.17 4.70 -2.16
N VAL A 305 1.75 3.75 -2.89
CA VAL A 305 3.15 3.69 -3.25
C VAL A 305 3.36 4.16 -4.68
N PHE A 306 4.46 4.87 -4.90
CA PHE A 306 4.92 5.36 -6.19
C PHE A 306 6.36 4.91 -6.44
N CYS A 307 6.70 4.73 -7.70
CA CYS A 307 8.08 4.56 -8.14
C CYS A 307 8.59 5.88 -8.72
N SER A 308 9.70 6.39 -8.23
CA SER A 308 10.45 7.45 -8.89
C SER A 308 11.72 6.89 -9.52
N ARG A 309 12.05 7.38 -10.72
CA ARG A 309 13.30 7.05 -11.41
C ARG A 309 14.27 8.22 -11.27
N TYR A 310 15.40 8.00 -10.62
CA TYR A 310 16.45 9.01 -10.48
C TYR A 310 17.78 8.40 -10.95
N PHE A 311 18.45 9.02 -11.93
CA PHE A 311 19.74 8.55 -12.48
C PHE A 311 19.84 7.02 -12.73
N CYS A 312 18.80 6.43 -13.30
CA CYS A 312 18.70 4.99 -13.60
C CYS A 312 18.57 4.04 -12.39
N THR A 313 18.33 4.55 -11.18
CA THR A 313 17.86 3.74 -10.05
C THR A 313 16.38 3.99 -9.79
N PHE A 314 15.67 2.93 -9.41
CA PHE A 314 14.27 2.99 -9.00
C PHE A 314 14.20 3.18 -7.50
N HIS A 315 13.43 4.17 -7.05
CA HIS A 315 13.19 4.43 -5.65
C HIS A 315 11.69 4.40 -5.37
N TRP A 316 11.30 3.56 -4.43
CA TRP A 316 9.92 3.40 -4.02
C TRP A 316 9.65 4.27 -2.79
N TRP A 317 8.53 4.98 -2.81
CA TRP A 317 8.08 5.79 -1.69
C TRP A 317 6.56 5.76 -1.60
N GLY A 318 6.03 5.60 -0.40
CA GLY A 318 4.59 5.56 -0.16
C GLY A 318 4.09 6.62 0.82
N MET A 319 2.88 7.12 0.58
CA MET A 319 2.17 8.01 1.50
C MET A 319 0.76 7.51 1.82
N PRO A 320 0.17 7.88 2.97
CA PRO A 320 -1.21 7.53 3.27
C PRO A 320 -2.19 8.07 2.23
N ALA A 321 -3.24 7.32 1.93
CA ALA A 321 -4.25 7.69 0.93
C ALA A 321 -4.88 9.07 1.19
N TRP A 322 -5.09 9.43 2.46
CA TRP A 322 -5.63 10.76 2.81
C TRP A 322 -4.68 11.90 2.42
N VAL A 323 -3.36 11.70 2.54
CA VAL A 323 -2.34 12.70 2.16
C VAL A 323 -2.36 12.88 0.66
N LEU A 324 -2.30 11.78 -0.08
CA LEU A 324 -2.33 11.79 -1.54
C LEU A 324 -3.59 12.49 -2.07
N PHE A 325 -4.76 12.14 -1.54
CA PHE A 325 -6.01 12.78 -1.92
C PHE A 325 -6.01 14.28 -1.62
N THR A 326 -5.46 14.69 -0.48
CA THR A 326 -5.35 16.11 -0.10
C THR A 326 -4.47 16.88 -1.07
N ILE A 327 -3.30 16.33 -1.43
CA ILE A 327 -2.42 16.92 -2.45
C ILE A 327 -3.15 17.01 -3.79
N TRP A 328 -3.82 15.94 -4.20
CA TRP A 328 -4.53 15.88 -5.47
C TRP A 328 -5.67 16.91 -5.53
N ILE A 329 -6.52 17.05 -4.52
CA ILE A 329 -7.64 18.01 -4.56
C ILE A 329 -7.16 19.46 -4.53
N ILE A 330 -6.06 19.76 -3.84
CA ILE A 330 -5.40 21.07 -3.89
C ILE A 330 -4.91 21.35 -5.31
N MET A 331 -4.21 20.38 -5.92
CA MET A 331 -3.75 20.48 -7.31
C MET A 331 -4.91 20.71 -8.27
N GLN A 332 -6.02 19.96 -8.16
CA GLN A 332 -7.22 20.16 -8.99
C GLN A 332 -7.77 21.58 -8.84
N SER A 333 -7.81 22.10 -7.62
CA SER A 333 -8.32 23.45 -7.32
C SER A 333 -7.42 24.55 -7.91
N VAL A 334 -6.10 24.40 -7.78
CA VAL A 334 -5.13 25.33 -8.37
C VAL A 334 -5.20 25.29 -9.90
N LEU A 335 -5.21 24.10 -10.50
CA LEU A 335 -5.28 23.94 -11.96
C LEU A 335 -6.61 24.39 -12.55
N ALA A 336 -7.72 24.24 -11.81
CA ALA A 336 -9.02 24.80 -12.20
C ALA A 336 -8.97 26.32 -12.40
N VAL A 337 -8.18 27.03 -11.59
CA VAL A 337 -8.01 28.50 -11.71
C VAL A 337 -6.96 28.85 -12.77
N LEU A 338 -5.80 28.20 -12.74
CA LEU A 338 -4.65 28.56 -13.59
C LEU A 338 -4.81 28.11 -15.05
N SER A 339 -5.51 27.01 -15.29
CA SER A 339 -5.57 26.37 -16.62
C SER A 339 -6.96 26.41 -17.26
N ALA A 340 -7.88 27.24 -16.74
CA ALA A 340 -9.28 27.31 -17.16
C ALA A 340 -9.50 27.54 -18.67
N LYS A 341 -8.52 28.11 -19.38
CA LYS A 341 -8.61 28.45 -20.82
C LYS A 341 -7.63 27.70 -21.71
N VAL A 342 -6.75 26.87 -21.14
CA VAL A 342 -5.62 26.26 -21.85
C VAL A 342 -5.62 24.73 -21.74
N SER A 343 -6.25 24.18 -20.71
CA SER A 343 -6.32 22.73 -20.49
C SER A 343 -7.62 22.13 -21.02
N ASN A 344 -7.52 20.93 -21.60
CA ASN A 344 -8.68 20.10 -21.99
C ASN A 344 -9.22 19.26 -20.81
N VAL A 345 -8.77 19.52 -19.58
CA VAL A 345 -9.17 18.78 -18.37
C VAL A 345 -10.23 19.55 -17.61
N ALA A 346 -11.36 18.89 -17.33
CA ALA A 346 -12.47 19.43 -16.56
C ALA A 346 -12.21 19.38 -15.04
N TYR A 347 -11.23 20.15 -14.54
CA TYR A 347 -10.83 20.14 -13.13
C TYR A 347 -11.99 20.38 -12.14
N THR A 348 -12.93 21.28 -12.47
CA THR A 348 -14.10 21.55 -11.63
C THR A 348 -15.08 20.38 -11.58
N ALA A 349 -15.14 19.57 -12.63
CA ALA A 349 -15.91 18.33 -12.64
C ALA A 349 -15.32 17.33 -11.62
N HIS A 350 -14.00 17.17 -11.59
CA HIS A 350 -13.33 16.31 -10.61
C HIS A 350 -13.60 16.75 -9.17
N ILE A 351 -13.53 18.07 -8.91
CA ILE A 351 -13.84 18.64 -7.60
C ILE A 351 -15.29 18.33 -7.20
N GLY A 352 -16.25 18.48 -8.13
CA GLY A 352 -17.67 18.18 -7.87
C GLY A 352 -17.90 16.72 -7.45
N GLY A 353 -17.32 15.77 -8.19
CA GLY A 353 -17.40 14.36 -7.83
C GLY A 353 -16.75 14.05 -6.47
N ALA A 354 -15.56 14.61 -6.23
CA ALA A 354 -14.81 14.43 -4.99
C ALA A 354 -15.55 14.99 -3.76
N LEU A 355 -16.20 16.16 -3.88
CA LEU A 355 -16.99 16.75 -2.80
C LEU A 355 -18.12 15.83 -2.34
N LEU A 356 -18.79 15.15 -3.28
CA LEU A 356 -19.82 14.19 -2.91
C LEU A 356 -19.22 12.96 -2.20
N GLY A 357 -18.10 12.44 -2.70
CA GLY A 357 -17.40 11.32 -2.06
C GLY A 357 -17.00 11.63 -0.62
N LEU A 358 -16.47 12.84 -0.38
CA LEU A 358 -16.17 13.34 0.97
C LEU A 358 -17.42 13.40 1.85
N LEU A 359 -18.52 13.97 1.33
CA LEU A 359 -19.79 14.06 2.05
C LEU A 359 -20.30 12.68 2.44
N ALA A 360 -20.32 11.73 1.50
CA ALA A 360 -20.71 10.34 1.76
C ALA A 360 -19.81 9.70 2.84
N GLY A 361 -18.49 9.90 2.76
CA GLY A 361 -17.53 9.39 3.73
C GLY A 361 -17.77 9.92 5.14
N PHE A 362 -18.04 11.21 5.28
CA PHE A 362 -18.37 11.80 6.59
C PHE A 362 -19.69 11.28 7.16
N ILE A 363 -20.71 11.09 6.32
CA ILE A 363 -21.99 10.50 6.73
C ILE A 363 -21.78 9.08 7.25
N ILE A 364 -21.03 8.25 6.50
CA ILE A 364 -20.76 6.86 6.88
C ILE A 364 -19.98 6.79 8.19
N ARG A 365 -18.90 7.56 8.34
CA ARG A 365 -18.12 7.60 9.59
C ARG A 365 -18.95 8.04 10.78
N ARG A 366 -19.86 9.01 10.60
CA ARG A 366 -20.79 9.43 11.67
C ARG A 366 -21.76 8.32 12.06
N GLN A 367 -22.31 7.58 11.09
CA GLN A 367 -23.20 6.46 11.35
C GLN A 367 -22.50 5.32 12.11
N GLN A 368 -21.27 4.99 11.72
CA GLN A 368 -20.45 3.98 12.42
C GLN A 368 -20.19 4.37 13.87
N LYS A 369 -19.77 5.62 14.13
CA LYS A 369 -19.57 6.13 15.50
C LYS A 369 -20.83 6.00 16.36
N LYS A 370 -22.01 6.28 15.79
CA LYS A 370 -23.30 6.10 16.49
C LYS A 370 -23.60 4.64 16.79
N GLN A 371 -23.37 3.74 15.83
CA GLN A 371 -23.57 2.29 16.02
C GLN A 371 -22.66 1.72 17.10
N PHE A 372 -21.37 2.07 17.09
CA PHE A 372 -20.43 1.66 18.14
C PHE A 372 -20.83 2.20 19.52
N SER A 373 -21.23 3.48 19.60
CA SER A 373 -21.71 4.05 20.87
C SER A 373 -23.00 3.39 21.38
N ALA A 374 -23.91 3.01 20.49
CA ALA A 374 -25.14 2.31 20.86
C ALA A 374 -24.85 0.88 21.33
N SER A 375 -23.97 0.15 20.63
CA SER A 375 -23.55 -1.21 21.02
C SER A 375 -22.78 -1.23 22.34
N ALA A 376 -22.00 -0.20 22.64
CA ALA A 376 -21.31 -0.07 23.93
C ALA A 376 -22.27 0.23 25.10
N LYS A 377 -23.42 0.87 24.84
CA LYS A 377 -24.43 1.17 25.86
C LYS A 377 -25.34 -0.03 26.18
N ASN A 378 -25.61 -0.89 25.19
CA ASN A 378 -26.42 -2.09 25.35
C ASN A 378 -25.61 -3.32 24.90
N PRO A 379 -24.68 -3.83 25.73
CA PRO A 379 -23.97 -5.06 25.40
C PRO A 379 -24.98 -6.21 25.25
N PRO A 380 -24.79 -7.11 24.26
CA PRO A 380 -25.63 -8.29 24.14
C PRO A 380 -25.58 -9.08 25.46
N ALA A 381 -26.74 -9.52 25.94
CA ALA A 381 -26.81 -10.35 27.14
C ALA A 381 -25.88 -11.56 26.96
N ALA A 382 -24.95 -11.75 27.91
CA ALA A 382 -24.08 -12.92 27.92
C ALA A 382 -24.98 -14.16 28.05
N GLY A 383 -25.08 -14.92 26.96
CA GLY A 383 -25.79 -16.20 26.89
C GLY A 383 -24.94 -17.34 27.41
#